data_AF-A0A8T8S9E2-F1
#
_entry.id   AF-A0A8T8S9E2-F1
#
_cell.length_a   1.000
_cell.length_b   1.000
_cell.length_c   1.000
_cell.angle_alpha   90.00
_cell.angle_beta   90.00
_cell.angle_gamma   90.00
#
_symmetry.space_group_name_H-M   'P 1'
#
loop_
_entity.id
_entity.type
_entity.pdbx_description
1 polymer ?
#
loop_
_entity_poly.entity_id
_entity_poly.type
_entity_poly.pdbx_seq_one_letter_code
_entity_poly.pdbx_strand_id
1 'polypeptide(L)'
;YTVLVWHNKAFGPGFGFAWASDSNTYVVKESDSKIKIFKNFKERPNLIPIGYKIVDVKGGNLLGVIGTGFIYWSTTGELAAIVGEDSFYILAYNANAYATALDAGEAIEDEGVEDAFEVMTEISDTARTARWTGECFMYTTASNRLQYLIGEQTNTVHHSDRELYLLGYLPQHGRIYMADQDMGIYSFTLSLSVVEYQTAILRGDLEAASTILESVPLDQRNKLARFLETQDHKELALQVKQDPDHKFDLAVSLDDFDTALEIAQTGPQTGSEPRWRTIGDKAIGRWNL
;
A
#
# COMPACT_ATOMS: atom_id res chain seq x y z
N TYR A 1 7.12 -36.66 -30.63
CA TYR A 1 7.33 -35.20 -30.54
C TYR A 1 6.66 -34.54 -31.73
N THR A 2 5.40 -34.14 -31.58
CA THR A 2 4.73 -33.26 -32.55
C THR A 2 5.19 -31.84 -32.28
N VAL A 3 5.91 -31.27 -33.24
CA VAL A 3 6.41 -29.89 -33.15
C VAL A 3 5.20 -28.95 -33.17
N LEU A 4 5.03 -28.16 -32.11
CA LEU A 4 4.03 -27.09 -32.04
C LEU A 4 4.40 -26.05 -33.11
N VAL A 5 3.62 -26.02 -34.20
CA VAL A 5 3.77 -25.03 -35.27
C VAL A 5 3.03 -23.77 -34.84
N TRP A 6 3.78 -22.69 -34.60
CA TRP A 6 3.22 -21.39 -34.26
C TRP A 6 2.71 -20.71 -35.54
N HIS A 7 1.41 -20.44 -35.60
CA HIS A 7 0.81 -19.71 -36.72
C HIS A 7 0.54 -18.26 -36.32
N ASN A 8 0.91 -17.32 -37.19
CA ASN A 8 0.55 -15.92 -37.02
C ASN A 8 -0.98 -15.78 -37.04
N LYS A 9 -1.52 -15.01 -36.08
CA LYS A 9 -2.96 -14.81 -35.92
C LYS A 9 -3.43 -13.39 -36.25
N ALA A 10 -2.62 -12.37 -35.95
CA ALA A 10 -2.86 -10.97 -36.28
C ALA A 10 -1.55 -10.18 -36.30
N PHE A 11 -1.54 -9.04 -37.00
CA PHE A 11 -0.43 -8.08 -37.05
C PHE A 11 -0.99 -6.65 -37.18
N GLY A 12 -0.23 -5.65 -36.74
CA GLY A 12 -0.62 -4.24 -36.86
C GLY A 12 0.30 -3.30 -36.08
N PRO A 13 0.18 -1.98 -36.31
CA PRO A 13 0.92 -0.97 -35.57
C PRO A 13 0.35 -0.80 -34.15
N GLY A 14 1.21 -0.49 -33.18
CA GLY A 14 0.79 -0.18 -31.82
C GLY A 14 1.97 0.34 -30.96
N PHE A 15 1.69 1.35 -30.15
CA PHE A 15 2.61 1.89 -29.14
C PHE A 15 2.45 1.20 -27.77
N GLY A 16 1.35 0.48 -27.55
CA GLY A 16 1.04 -0.24 -26.31
C GLY A 16 0.04 -1.36 -26.57
N PHE A 17 0.08 -2.40 -25.76
CA PHE A 17 -0.70 -3.62 -25.96
C PHE A 17 -1.04 -4.29 -24.62
N ALA A 18 -2.30 -4.71 -24.45
CA ALA A 18 -2.71 -5.47 -23.27
C ALA A 18 -3.80 -6.50 -23.57
N TRP A 19 -3.71 -7.67 -22.92
CA TRP A 19 -4.70 -8.74 -22.97
C TRP A 19 -5.75 -8.60 -21.86
N ALA A 20 -7.01 -8.91 -22.17
CA ALA A 20 -8.00 -9.23 -21.15
C ALA A 20 -7.78 -10.65 -20.60
N SER A 21 -8.36 -10.95 -19.44
CA SER A 21 -8.26 -12.28 -18.79
C SER A 21 -8.83 -13.42 -19.64
N ASP A 22 -9.73 -13.13 -20.59
CA ASP A 22 -10.39 -14.13 -21.44
C ASP A 22 -9.51 -14.67 -22.60
N SER A 23 -8.27 -14.17 -22.73
CA SER A 23 -7.29 -14.54 -23.78
C SER A 23 -7.79 -14.40 -25.22
N ASN A 24 -8.91 -13.72 -25.44
CA ASN A 24 -9.53 -13.52 -26.75
C ASN A 24 -9.84 -12.04 -27.02
N THR A 25 -9.80 -11.21 -25.98
CA THR A 25 -9.99 -9.78 -26.06
C THR A 25 -8.67 -9.08 -25.73
N TYR A 26 -8.29 -8.09 -26.54
CA TYR A 26 -7.08 -7.29 -26.31
C TYR A 26 -7.29 -5.85 -26.78
N VAL A 27 -6.46 -4.96 -26.28
CA VAL A 27 -6.44 -3.54 -26.65
C VAL A 27 -5.07 -3.15 -27.19
N VAL A 28 -5.07 -2.31 -28.21
CA VAL A 28 -3.86 -1.72 -28.82
C VAL A 28 -3.96 -0.21 -28.72
N LYS A 29 -2.92 0.43 -28.17
CA LYS A 29 -2.74 1.88 -28.24
C LYS A 29 -2.15 2.24 -29.61
N GLU A 30 -2.89 2.98 -30.43
CA GLU A 30 -2.42 3.42 -31.76
C GLU A 30 -1.79 4.82 -31.71
N SER A 31 -2.19 5.65 -30.75
CA SER A 31 -1.61 6.98 -30.48
C SER A 31 -1.98 7.47 -29.08
N ASP A 32 -1.52 8.66 -28.70
CA ASP A 32 -1.86 9.33 -27.43
C ASP A 32 -3.33 9.75 -27.30
N SER A 33 -4.17 9.54 -28.32
CA SER A 33 -5.61 9.84 -28.26
C SER A 33 -6.48 8.76 -28.89
N LYS A 34 -5.91 7.58 -29.18
CA LYS A 34 -6.63 6.51 -29.89
C LYS A 34 -6.20 5.12 -29.46
N ILE A 35 -7.18 4.31 -29.07
CA ILE A 35 -7.04 2.86 -28.87
C ILE A 35 -7.92 2.10 -29.86
N LYS A 36 -7.60 0.81 -30.02
CA LYS A 36 -8.45 -0.16 -30.71
C LYS A 36 -8.64 -1.38 -29.83
N ILE A 37 -9.88 -1.79 -29.63
CA ILE A 37 -10.22 -3.01 -28.90
C ILE A 37 -10.55 -4.10 -29.92
N PHE A 38 -10.03 -5.29 -29.68
CA PHE A 38 -10.23 -6.45 -30.52
C PHE A 38 -10.83 -7.58 -29.69
N LYS A 39 -11.76 -8.32 -30.27
CA LYS A 39 -12.27 -9.58 -29.72
C LYS A 39 -12.26 -10.64 -30.79
N ASN A 40 -11.66 -11.80 -30.51
CA ASN A 40 -11.41 -12.85 -31.51
C ASN A 40 -10.67 -12.31 -32.75
N PHE A 41 -9.68 -11.43 -32.53
CA PHE A 41 -8.89 -10.78 -33.59
C PHE A 41 -9.70 -9.93 -34.58
N LYS A 42 -10.93 -9.54 -34.21
CA LYS A 42 -11.76 -8.61 -34.96
C LYS A 42 -11.93 -7.32 -34.17
N GLU A 43 -11.69 -6.19 -34.83
CA GLU A 43 -11.83 -4.87 -34.21
C GLU A 43 -13.30 -4.62 -33.82
N ARG A 44 -13.48 -4.04 -32.63
CA ARG A 44 -14.77 -3.55 -32.14
C ARG A 44 -14.69 -2.03 -31.99
N PRO A 45 -15.19 -1.27 -32.97
CA PRO A 45 -15.11 0.19 -32.94
C PRO A 45 -16.06 0.78 -31.89
N ASN A 46 -15.73 1.99 -31.43
CA ASN A 46 -16.60 2.86 -30.60
C ASN A 46 -17.05 2.29 -29.25
N LEU A 47 -16.27 1.39 -28.66
CA LEU A 47 -16.57 0.85 -27.33
C LEU A 47 -16.35 1.85 -26.19
N ILE A 48 -15.35 2.73 -26.32
CA ILE A 48 -14.97 3.69 -25.27
C ILE A 48 -14.64 5.04 -25.91
N PRO A 49 -15.39 6.13 -25.62
CA PRO A 49 -14.99 7.48 -25.96
C PRO A 49 -13.84 7.91 -25.04
N ILE A 50 -12.70 8.27 -25.62
CA ILE A 50 -11.54 8.74 -24.85
C ILE A 50 -11.43 10.25 -24.97
N GLY A 51 -11.71 10.95 -23.87
CA GLY A 51 -11.63 12.42 -23.77
C GLY A 51 -10.30 12.95 -23.24
N TYR A 52 -9.32 12.08 -22.97
CA TYR A 52 -8.06 12.42 -22.31
C TYR A 52 -6.83 11.83 -23.03
N LYS A 53 -5.64 12.35 -22.72
CA LYS A 53 -4.38 11.88 -23.30
C LYS A 53 -4.02 10.49 -22.75
N ILE A 54 -3.78 9.54 -23.65
CA ILE A 54 -3.47 8.14 -23.36
C ILE A 54 -1.97 7.97 -23.18
N VAL A 55 -1.57 7.55 -22.00
CA VAL A 55 -0.20 7.17 -21.68
C VAL A 55 0.04 5.72 -22.08
N ASP A 56 -0.79 4.78 -21.64
CA ASP A 56 -0.64 3.34 -21.93
C ASP A 56 -1.98 2.57 -21.82
N VAL A 57 -1.96 1.24 -21.97
CA VAL A 57 -3.13 0.35 -21.82
C VAL A 57 -2.84 -0.80 -20.86
N LYS A 58 -3.83 -1.20 -20.07
CA LYS A 58 -3.73 -2.27 -19.06
C LYS A 58 -4.77 -3.36 -19.29
N GLY A 59 -4.36 -4.58 -18.96
CA GLY A 59 -5.16 -5.80 -19.08
C GLY A 59 -5.66 -6.31 -17.73
N GLY A 60 -6.52 -7.33 -17.75
CA GLY A 60 -7.11 -7.93 -16.57
C GLY A 60 -8.57 -8.33 -16.79
N ASN A 61 -9.33 -8.44 -15.70
CA ASN A 61 -10.77 -8.73 -15.76
C ASN A 61 -11.54 -7.64 -16.51
N LEU A 62 -11.02 -6.42 -16.50
CA LEU A 62 -11.44 -5.29 -17.33
C LEU A 62 -10.23 -4.75 -18.11
N LEU A 63 -10.49 -4.17 -19.29
CA LEU A 63 -9.48 -3.45 -20.05
C LEU A 63 -9.41 -2.00 -19.56
N GLY A 64 -8.20 -1.54 -19.23
CA GLY A 64 -7.95 -0.18 -18.77
C GLY A 64 -7.22 0.66 -19.83
N VAL A 65 -7.64 1.91 -19.99
CA VAL A 65 -6.86 2.93 -20.69
C VAL A 65 -6.20 3.79 -19.63
N ILE A 66 -4.90 3.94 -19.70
CA ILE A 66 -4.13 4.73 -18.75
C ILE A 66 -4.00 6.14 -19.34
N GLY A 67 -4.53 7.13 -18.62
CA GLY A 67 -4.37 8.54 -18.96
C GLY A 67 -3.09 9.16 -18.39
N THR A 68 -2.95 10.49 -18.51
CA THR A 68 -2.07 11.25 -17.62
C THR A 68 -2.64 11.12 -16.21
N GLY A 69 -2.00 10.25 -15.45
CA GLY A 69 -2.45 9.79 -14.15
C GLY A 69 -2.88 8.33 -14.18
N PHE A 70 -2.21 7.51 -13.38
CA PHE A 70 -2.35 6.06 -13.40
C PHE A 70 -3.37 5.63 -12.34
N ILE A 71 -4.35 4.82 -12.74
CA ILE A 71 -5.23 4.12 -11.80
C ILE A 71 -4.62 2.76 -11.48
N TYR A 72 -4.37 2.48 -10.20
CA TYR A 72 -3.91 1.19 -9.71
C TYR A 72 -4.96 0.58 -8.80
N TRP A 73 -5.54 -0.55 -9.19
CA TRP A 73 -6.43 -1.32 -8.34
C TRP A 73 -5.65 -2.26 -7.42
N SER A 74 -6.12 -2.39 -6.18
CA SER A 74 -5.61 -3.37 -5.24
C SER A 74 -5.89 -4.79 -5.73
N THR A 75 -5.13 -5.75 -5.20
CA THR A 75 -5.36 -7.16 -5.52
C THR A 75 -6.67 -7.68 -4.93
N THR A 76 -7.21 -7.02 -3.90
CA THR A 76 -8.52 -7.36 -3.31
C THR A 76 -9.68 -6.75 -4.11
N GLY A 77 -9.43 -5.69 -4.88
CA GLY A 77 -10.45 -4.94 -5.61
C GLY A 77 -11.21 -3.93 -4.74
N GLU A 78 -10.87 -3.81 -3.46
CA GLU A 78 -11.52 -2.92 -2.50
C GLU A 78 -10.87 -1.53 -2.43
N LEU A 79 -9.65 -1.38 -2.96
CA LEU A 79 -8.93 -0.11 -2.96
C LEU A 79 -8.47 0.25 -4.37
N ALA A 80 -8.45 1.53 -4.69
CA ALA A 80 -7.91 2.07 -5.92
C ALA A 80 -7.04 3.29 -5.63
N ALA A 81 -5.87 3.37 -6.25
CA ALA A 81 -5.04 4.58 -6.22
C ALA A 81 -5.23 5.33 -7.54
N ILE A 82 -5.53 6.63 -7.48
CA ILE A 82 -5.50 7.53 -8.63
C ILE A 82 -4.29 8.42 -8.46
N VAL A 83 -3.28 8.20 -9.30
CA VAL A 83 -2.04 8.99 -9.29
C VAL A 83 -2.17 10.15 -10.24
N GLY A 84 -2.04 11.38 -9.77
CA GLY A 84 -1.96 12.60 -10.57
C GLY A 84 -0.52 13.10 -10.76
N GLU A 85 -0.39 14.32 -11.31
CA GLU A 85 0.92 14.92 -11.57
C GLU A 85 1.64 15.37 -10.30
N ASP A 86 0.90 15.95 -9.34
CA ASP A 86 1.45 16.52 -8.10
C ASP A 86 1.00 15.78 -6.82
N SER A 87 -0.09 15.02 -6.90
CA SER A 87 -0.68 14.27 -5.78
C SER A 87 -1.24 12.94 -6.24
N PHE A 88 -1.47 12.03 -5.31
CA PHE A 88 -2.29 10.84 -5.56
C PHE A 88 -3.29 10.59 -4.43
N TYR A 89 -4.40 9.97 -4.82
CA TYR A 89 -5.53 9.66 -3.93
C TYR A 89 -5.68 8.16 -3.80
N ILE A 90 -5.91 7.68 -2.58
CA ILE A 90 -6.38 6.31 -2.34
C ILE A 90 -7.88 6.36 -2.06
N LEU A 91 -8.62 5.53 -2.79
CA LEU A 91 -10.05 5.39 -2.72
C LEU A 91 -10.41 4.00 -2.20
N ALA A 92 -11.39 3.90 -1.32
CA ALA A 92 -12.09 2.66 -1.01
C ALA A 92 -13.27 2.47 -1.96
N TYR A 93 -13.42 1.27 -2.50
CA TYR A 93 -14.51 0.90 -3.39
C TYR A 93 -15.54 0.04 -2.65
N ASN A 94 -16.78 0.51 -2.60
CA ASN A 94 -17.89 -0.19 -2.02
C ASN A 94 -18.78 -0.82 -3.10
N ALA A 95 -18.51 -2.10 -3.40
CA ALA A 95 -19.30 -2.86 -4.37
C ALA A 95 -20.78 -3.01 -3.96
N ASN A 96 -21.08 -3.05 -2.66
CA ASN A 96 -22.45 -3.22 -2.16
C ASN A 96 -23.27 -1.96 -2.35
N ALA A 97 -22.69 -0.78 -2.10
CA ALA A 97 -23.35 0.50 -2.38
C ALA A 97 -23.72 0.61 -3.86
N TYR A 98 -22.79 0.25 -4.75
CA TYR A 98 -23.05 0.22 -6.19
C TYR A 98 -24.16 -0.77 -6.58
N ALA A 99 -24.14 -1.98 -6.03
CA ALA A 99 -25.18 -2.99 -6.30
C ALA A 99 -26.56 -2.53 -5.80
N THR A 100 -26.62 -1.89 -4.64
CA THR A 100 -27.86 -1.37 -4.06
C THR A 100 -28.46 -0.25 -4.92
N ALA A 101 -27.64 0.66 -5.43
CA ALA A 101 -28.09 1.73 -6.34
C ALA A 101 -28.62 1.16 -7.68
N LEU A 102 -27.98 0.10 -8.18
CA LEU A 102 -28.43 -0.60 -9.39
C LEU A 102 -29.79 -1.29 -9.18
N ASP A 103 -29.96 -1.95 -8.04
CA ASP A 103 -31.21 -2.64 -7.68
C ASP A 103 -32.34 -1.66 -7.35
N ALA A 104 -32.02 -0.48 -6.81
CA ALA A 104 -32.96 0.62 -6.59
C ALA A 104 -33.45 1.26 -7.90
N GLY A 105 -32.78 0.97 -9.02
CA GLY A 105 -33.13 1.52 -10.34
C GLY A 105 -32.84 3.02 -10.46
N GLU A 106 -31.89 3.54 -9.66
CA GLU A 106 -31.45 4.93 -9.79
C GLU A 106 -30.83 5.16 -11.16
N ALA A 107 -31.11 6.32 -11.74
CA ALA A 107 -30.48 6.74 -12.98
C ALA A 107 -29.02 7.06 -12.66
N ILE A 108 -28.12 6.15 -13.04
CA ILE A 108 -26.67 6.39 -12.98
C ILE A 108 -26.36 7.47 -14.02
N GLU A 109 -26.27 8.72 -13.57
CA GLU A 109 -25.87 9.86 -14.37
C GLU A 109 -24.36 9.84 -14.66
N ASP A 110 -23.83 10.88 -15.30
CA ASP A 110 -22.43 10.93 -15.74
C ASP A 110 -21.41 10.83 -14.60
N GLU A 111 -21.81 11.13 -13.35
CA GLU A 111 -20.96 11.06 -12.14
C GLU A 111 -21.01 9.71 -11.43
N GLY A 112 -21.85 8.77 -11.87
CA GLY A 112 -21.91 7.43 -11.29
C GLY A 112 -22.69 7.37 -9.97
N VAL A 113 -22.26 6.47 -9.08
CA VAL A 113 -22.82 6.30 -7.73
C VAL A 113 -21.83 6.90 -6.73
N GLU A 114 -22.21 7.99 -6.05
CA GLU A 114 -21.35 8.73 -5.11
C GLU A 114 -20.85 7.81 -3.97
N ASP A 115 -21.75 7.01 -3.39
CA ASP A 115 -21.44 6.08 -2.30
C ASP A 115 -20.56 4.88 -2.70
N ALA A 116 -20.25 4.72 -3.99
CA ALA A 116 -19.40 3.63 -4.45
C ALA A 116 -17.91 3.87 -4.17
N PHE A 117 -17.50 5.13 -3.99
CA PHE A 117 -16.10 5.48 -3.72
C PHE A 117 -15.96 6.45 -2.56
N GLU A 118 -15.06 6.14 -1.63
CA GLU A 118 -14.71 7.00 -0.52
C GLU A 118 -13.22 7.35 -0.59
N VAL A 119 -12.86 8.63 -0.43
CA VAL A 119 -11.46 9.06 -0.37
C VAL A 119 -10.88 8.74 0.99
N MET A 120 -9.96 7.76 1.04
CA MET A 120 -9.28 7.34 2.27
C MET A 120 -8.13 8.28 2.62
N THR A 121 -7.29 8.61 1.64
CA THR A 121 -6.12 9.47 1.90
C THR A 121 -5.67 10.18 0.63
N GLU A 122 -5.10 11.36 0.82
CA GLU A 122 -4.44 12.16 -0.19
C GLU A 122 -2.96 12.31 0.18
N ILE A 123 -2.08 12.01 -0.77
CA ILE A 123 -0.64 12.19 -0.63
C ILE A 123 -0.21 13.29 -1.60
N SER A 124 0.35 14.38 -1.06
CA SER A 124 0.93 15.49 -1.83
C SER A 124 2.33 15.15 -2.38
N ASP A 125 2.44 14.02 -3.06
CA ASP A 125 3.60 13.57 -3.84
C ASP A 125 3.08 12.78 -5.04
N THR A 126 3.91 12.55 -6.05
CA THR A 126 3.54 11.75 -7.23
C THR A 126 4.26 10.42 -7.27
N ALA A 127 3.49 9.37 -7.57
CA ALA A 127 4.01 8.01 -7.72
C ALA A 127 4.46 7.77 -9.18
N ARG A 128 5.77 7.62 -9.41
CA ARG A 128 6.33 7.33 -10.74
C ARG A 128 5.98 5.92 -11.22
N THR A 129 6.19 4.94 -10.34
CA THR A 129 5.73 3.56 -10.54
C THR A 129 5.14 3.03 -9.25
N ALA A 130 4.02 2.32 -9.35
CA ALA A 130 3.36 1.73 -8.20
C ALA A 130 2.80 0.34 -8.46
N ARG A 131 2.66 -0.44 -7.38
CA ARG A 131 2.01 -1.76 -7.35
C ARG A 131 1.36 -1.98 -5.99
N TRP A 132 0.26 -2.70 -6.00
CA TRP A 132 -0.40 -3.18 -4.80
C TRP A 132 0.08 -4.58 -4.40
N THR A 133 0.04 -4.86 -3.11
CA THR A 133 0.09 -6.21 -2.54
C THR A 133 -0.87 -6.26 -1.36
N GLY A 134 -2.02 -6.91 -1.54
CA GLY A 134 -3.12 -6.78 -0.59
C GLY A 134 -3.56 -5.32 -0.51
N GLU A 135 -3.52 -4.75 0.69
CA GLU A 135 -3.84 -3.34 0.98
C GLU A 135 -2.61 -2.44 1.06
N CYS A 136 -1.41 -2.97 0.79
CA CYS A 136 -0.19 -2.20 0.79
C CYS A 136 0.08 -1.62 -0.60
N PHE A 137 0.05 -0.30 -0.69
CA PHE A 137 0.39 0.43 -1.92
C PHE A 137 1.87 0.78 -1.92
N MET A 138 2.67 0.08 -2.72
CA MET A 138 4.10 0.36 -2.86
C MET A 138 4.32 1.24 -4.07
N TYR A 139 5.12 2.29 -3.91
CA TYR A 139 5.39 3.24 -4.98
C TYR A 139 6.80 3.81 -4.89
N THR A 140 7.19 4.43 -6.00
CA THR A 140 8.44 5.17 -6.15
C THR A 140 8.13 6.63 -6.38
N THR A 141 8.88 7.52 -5.75
CA THR A 141 8.70 8.97 -5.88
C THR A 141 9.65 9.55 -6.92
N ALA A 142 9.41 10.80 -7.33
CA ALA A 142 10.35 11.55 -8.17
C ALA A 142 11.72 11.79 -7.48
N SER A 143 11.75 11.73 -6.14
CA SER A 143 12.98 11.84 -5.33
C SER A 143 13.71 10.51 -5.12
N ASN A 144 13.43 9.50 -5.96
CA ASN A 144 14.06 8.17 -5.95
C ASN A 144 13.92 7.45 -4.59
N ARG A 145 12.79 7.65 -3.91
CA ARG A 145 12.45 6.92 -2.69
C ARG A 145 11.52 5.77 -3.01
N LEU A 146 11.82 4.61 -2.46
CA LEU A 146 10.89 3.48 -2.41
C LEU A 146 10.09 3.61 -1.12
N GLN A 147 8.78 3.80 -1.26
CA GLN A 147 7.86 3.98 -0.15
C GLN A 147 6.69 3.01 -0.26
N TYR A 148 6.04 2.76 0.85
CA TYR A 148 4.78 2.04 0.89
C TYR A 148 3.78 2.78 1.78
N LEU A 149 2.51 2.67 1.43
CA LEU A 149 1.38 3.29 2.10
C LEU A 149 0.43 2.20 2.56
N ILE A 150 0.03 2.27 3.83
CA ILE A 150 -1.03 1.46 4.44
C ILE A 150 -1.91 2.39 5.26
N GLY A 151 -3.21 2.42 4.96
CA GLY A 151 -4.12 3.44 5.47
C GLY A 151 -3.62 4.83 5.07
N GLU A 152 -3.37 5.68 6.06
CA GLU A 152 -2.84 7.04 5.87
C GLU A 152 -1.31 7.13 6.06
N GLN A 153 -0.66 6.03 6.45
CA GLN A 153 0.74 6.06 6.88
C GLN A 153 1.71 5.73 5.75
N THR A 154 2.51 6.73 5.37
CA THR A 154 3.62 6.54 4.42
C THR A 154 4.90 6.13 5.16
N ASN A 155 5.47 5.01 4.75
CA ASN A 155 6.72 4.48 5.29
C ASN A 155 7.77 4.36 4.18
N THR A 156 9.01 4.75 4.47
CA THR A 156 10.13 4.65 3.52
C THR A 156 10.88 3.34 3.70
N VAL A 157 11.00 2.56 2.62
CA VAL A 157 11.76 1.31 2.59
C VAL A 157 13.23 1.60 2.28
N HIS A 158 13.49 2.40 1.25
CA HIS A 158 14.85 2.67 0.77
C HIS A 158 14.94 4.02 0.07
N HIS A 159 16.10 4.68 0.18
CA HIS A 159 16.44 5.86 -0.60
C HIS A 159 17.52 5.50 -1.63
N SER A 160 17.21 5.68 -2.91
CA SER A 160 18.12 5.33 -4.00
C SER A 160 18.79 6.56 -4.58
N ASP A 161 20.04 6.37 -5.03
CA ASP A 161 20.83 7.33 -5.80
C ASP A 161 20.43 7.38 -7.29
N ARG A 162 19.66 6.39 -7.75
CA ARG A 162 19.28 6.20 -9.15
C ARG A 162 17.77 6.04 -9.28
N GLU A 163 17.30 6.19 -10.50
CA GLU A 163 15.90 5.95 -10.83
C GLU A 163 15.65 4.45 -10.89
N LEU A 164 14.77 3.97 -10.01
CA LEU A 164 14.35 2.58 -9.94
C LEU A 164 12.85 2.50 -10.26
N TYR A 165 12.49 1.52 -11.08
CA TYR A 165 11.13 1.23 -11.50
C TYR A 165 10.66 -0.06 -10.83
N LEU A 166 9.45 -0.02 -10.26
CA LEU A 166 8.91 -1.11 -9.47
C LEU A 166 8.39 -2.24 -10.37
N LEU A 167 8.99 -3.42 -10.27
CA LEU A 167 8.58 -4.61 -11.03
C LEU A 167 7.42 -5.32 -10.34
N GLY A 168 7.56 -5.54 -9.03
CA GLY A 168 6.56 -6.19 -8.20
C GLY A 168 7.12 -6.67 -6.87
N TYR A 169 6.26 -7.29 -6.07
CA TYR A 169 6.61 -7.91 -4.80
C TYR A 169 6.44 -9.41 -4.89
N LEU A 170 7.41 -10.16 -4.36
CA LEU A 170 7.33 -11.62 -4.23
C LEU A 170 7.18 -12.00 -2.76
N PRO A 171 5.96 -12.42 -2.34
CA PRO A 171 5.68 -12.82 -0.96
C PRO A 171 6.60 -13.92 -0.44
N GLN A 172 6.91 -14.91 -1.30
CA GLN A 172 7.79 -16.05 -0.95
C GLN A 172 9.20 -15.60 -0.50
N HIS A 173 9.65 -14.44 -0.98
CA HIS A 173 10.97 -13.90 -0.65
C HIS A 173 10.90 -12.76 0.36
N GLY A 174 9.71 -12.23 0.68
CA GLY A 174 9.55 -11.00 1.46
C GLY A 174 10.29 -9.81 0.84
N ARG A 175 10.27 -9.70 -0.50
CA ARG A 175 11.10 -8.74 -1.24
C ARG A 175 10.37 -8.03 -2.37
N ILE A 176 10.64 -6.74 -2.47
CA ILE A 176 10.27 -5.88 -3.60
C ILE A 176 11.40 -5.97 -4.62
N TYR A 177 11.05 -6.22 -5.87
CA TYR A 177 11.98 -6.22 -6.99
C TYR A 177 11.79 -4.97 -7.84
N MET A 178 12.91 -4.37 -8.22
CA MET A 178 12.96 -3.14 -9.00
C MET A 178 14.01 -3.27 -10.10
N ALA A 179 13.84 -2.50 -11.17
CA ALA A 179 14.82 -2.39 -12.25
C ALA A 179 15.24 -0.94 -12.47
N ASP A 180 16.49 -0.72 -12.86
CA ASP A 180 16.91 0.56 -13.43
C ASP A 180 16.73 0.57 -14.97
N GLN A 181 17.06 1.69 -15.60
CA GLN A 181 17.04 1.86 -17.06
C GLN A 181 18.00 0.92 -17.81
N ASP A 182 19.04 0.43 -17.13
CA ASP A 182 20.07 -0.45 -17.70
C ASP A 182 19.71 -1.94 -17.48
N MET A 183 18.47 -2.23 -17.06
CA MET A 183 17.95 -3.57 -16.74
C MET A 183 18.69 -4.25 -15.57
N GLY A 184 19.37 -3.49 -14.73
CA GLY A 184 19.90 -3.95 -13.45
C GLY A 184 18.74 -4.25 -12.49
N ILE A 185 18.70 -5.46 -11.93
CA ILE A 185 17.65 -5.88 -10.98
C ILE A 185 18.14 -5.69 -9.55
N TYR A 186 17.34 -4.98 -8.75
CA TYR A 186 17.58 -4.71 -7.34
C TYR A 186 16.46 -5.33 -6.50
N SER A 187 16.78 -5.73 -5.28
CA SER A 187 15.80 -6.26 -4.33
C SER A 187 15.90 -5.58 -2.98
N PHE A 188 14.75 -5.25 -2.40
CA PHE A 188 14.64 -4.64 -1.08
C PHE A 188 13.72 -5.48 -0.19
N THR A 189 14.10 -5.64 1.08
CA THR A 189 13.30 -6.42 2.04
C THR A 189 12.07 -5.62 2.45
N LEU A 190 10.90 -6.24 2.34
CA LEU A 190 9.65 -5.76 2.92
C LEU A 190 8.98 -6.96 3.58
N SER A 191 8.88 -6.95 4.91
CA SER A 191 8.30 -8.08 5.64
C SER A 191 6.79 -8.08 5.50
N LEU A 192 6.23 -9.14 4.89
CA LEU A 192 4.77 -9.29 4.76
C LEU A 192 4.09 -9.29 6.12
N SER A 193 4.68 -9.95 7.12
CA SER A 193 4.13 -10.00 8.48
C SER A 193 4.00 -8.63 9.13
N VAL A 194 4.90 -7.69 8.83
CA VAL A 194 4.81 -6.30 9.31
C VAL A 194 3.65 -5.59 8.64
N VAL A 195 3.52 -5.76 7.33
CA VAL A 195 2.43 -5.17 6.53
C VAL A 195 1.07 -5.72 6.98
N GLU A 196 0.93 -7.04 7.10
CA GLU A 196 -0.30 -7.71 7.55
C GLU A 196 -0.66 -7.32 8.98
N TYR A 197 0.33 -7.19 9.87
CA TYR A 197 0.11 -6.70 11.23
C TYR A 197 -0.42 -5.26 11.24
N GLN A 198 0.22 -4.36 10.48
CA GLN A 198 -0.23 -2.96 10.36
C GLN A 198 -1.66 -2.88 9.81
N THR A 199 -1.96 -3.67 8.78
CA THR A 199 -3.31 -3.82 8.22
C THR A 199 -4.32 -4.34 9.24
N ALA A 200 -4.00 -5.39 10.00
CA ALA A 200 -4.90 -5.96 11.00
C ALA A 200 -5.26 -4.95 12.10
N ILE A 201 -4.27 -4.18 12.57
CA ILE A 201 -4.49 -3.09 13.53
C ILE A 201 -5.43 -2.02 12.97
N LEU A 202 -5.22 -1.59 11.72
CA LEU A 202 -6.08 -0.58 11.08
C LEU A 202 -7.52 -1.07 10.89
N ARG A 203 -7.72 -2.37 10.70
CA ARG A 203 -9.04 -3.00 10.62
C ARG A 203 -9.69 -3.19 12.01
N GLY A 204 -8.97 -2.91 13.10
CA GLY A 204 -9.44 -3.15 14.46
C GLY A 204 -9.42 -4.62 14.89
N ASP A 205 -8.80 -5.50 14.11
CA ASP A 205 -8.68 -6.94 14.41
C ASP A 205 -7.43 -7.21 15.25
N LEU A 206 -7.56 -6.99 16.56
CA LEU A 206 -6.48 -7.19 17.53
C LEU A 206 -6.13 -8.68 17.72
N GLU A 207 -7.09 -9.59 17.53
CA GLU A 207 -6.85 -11.02 17.67
C GLU A 207 -5.93 -11.53 16.55
N ALA A 208 -6.23 -11.19 15.29
CA ALA A 208 -5.37 -11.52 14.17
C ALA A 208 -3.98 -10.89 14.32
N ALA A 209 -3.93 -9.61 14.74
CA ALA A 209 -2.67 -8.92 14.97
C ALA A 209 -1.78 -9.64 16.00
N SER A 210 -2.36 -10.14 17.09
CA SER A 210 -1.61 -10.86 18.13
C SER A 210 -0.96 -12.14 17.60
N THR A 211 -1.65 -12.89 16.74
CA THR A 211 -1.13 -14.11 16.12
C THR A 211 0.01 -13.78 15.15
N ILE A 212 -0.15 -12.71 14.35
CA ILE A 212 0.87 -12.30 13.37
C ILE A 212 2.14 -11.81 14.08
N LEU A 213 2.02 -11.17 15.25
CA LEU A 213 3.15 -10.61 16.01
C LEU A 213 4.25 -11.64 16.31
N GLU A 214 3.90 -12.91 16.48
CA GLU A 214 4.86 -13.99 16.70
C GLU A 214 5.78 -14.22 15.49
N SER A 215 5.25 -13.99 14.29
CA SER A 215 5.98 -14.12 13.02
C SER A 215 6.80 -12.88 12.65
N VAL A 216 6.61 -11.76 13.37
CA VAL A 216 7.29 -10.50 13.06
C VAL A 216 8.75 -10.53 13.54
N PRO A 217 9.73 -10.23 12.65
CA PRO A 217 11.13 -10.10 13.03
C PRO A 217 11.38 -9.06 14.12
N LEU A 218 12.24 -9.39 15.09
CA LEU A 218 12.52 -8.56 16.27
C LEU A 218 13.08 -7.18 15.90
N ASP A 219 13.86 -7.09 14.83
CA ASP A 219 14.45 -5.83 14.33
C ASP A 219 13.42 -4.84 13.78
N GLN A 220 12.24 -5.33 13.37
CA GLN A 220 11.14 -4.49 12.88
C GLN A 220 10.15 -4.08 13.98
N ARG A 221 10.23 -4.70 15.18
CA ARG A 221 9.29 -4.41 16.29
C ARG A 221 9.36 -2.96 16.78
N ASN A 222 10.53 -2.32 16.75
CA ASN A 222 10.65 -0.91 17.11
C ASN A 222 9.89 0.03 16.15
N LYS A 223 9.81 -0.32 14.86
CA LYS A 223 9.00 0.44 13.89
C LYS A 223 7.51 0.21 14.15
N LEU A 224 7.10 -1.03 14.41
CA LEU A 224 5.72 -1.36 14.77
C LEU A 224 5.28 -0.66 16.06
N ALA A 225 6.14 -0.55 17.06
CA ALA A 225 5.83 0.19 18.27
C ALA A 225 5.50 1.66 18.00
N ARG A 226 6.30 2.34 17.17
CA ARG A 226 6.02 3.73 16.76
C ARG A 226 4.71 3.83 15.98
N PHE A 227 4.45 2.86 15.09
CA PHE A 227 3.18 2.76 14.38
C PHE A 227 1.99 2.62 15.36
N LEU A 228 2.08 1.73 16.34
CA LEU A 228 1.03 1.54 17.35
C LEU A 228 0.80 2.80 18.20
N GLU A 229 1.85 3.54 18.55
CA GLU A 229 1.72 4.84 19.24
C GLU A 229 0.97 5.87 18.42
N THR A 230 1.23 5.94 17.10
CA THR A 230 0.49 6.84 16.21
C THR A 230 -0.97 6.44 16.00
N GLN A 231 -1.34 5.20 16.33
CA GLN A 231 -2.72 4.70 16.31
C GLN A 231 -3.35 4.68 17.71
N ASP A 232 -2.73 5.35 18.68
CA ASP A 232 -3.14 5.42 20.10
C ASP A 232 -3.24 4.07 20.83
N HIS A 233 -2.69 3.00 20.25
CA HIS A 233 -2.58 1.68 20.87
C HIS A 233 -1.31 1.57 21.73
N LYS A 234 -1.21 2.45 22.73
CA LYS A 234 -0.01 2.58 23.59
C LYS A 234 0.25 1.33 24.42
N GLU A 235 -0.78 0.62 24.90
CA GLU A 235 -0.62 -0.62 25.65
C GLU A 235 0.04 -1.74 24.82
N LEU A 236 -0.41 -1.92 23.58
CA LEU A 236 0.20 -2.87 22.64
C LEU A 236 1.61 -2.43 22.24
N ALA A 237 1.82 -1.12 22.05
CA ALA A 237 3.16 -0.58 21.79
C ALA A 237 4.13 -0.92 22.92
N LEU A 238 3.70 -0.91 24.19
CA LEU A 238 4.52 -1.26 25.35
C LEU A 238 4.97 -2.72 25.34
N GLN A 239 4.11 -3.62 24.88
CA GLN A 239 4.44 -5.06 24.76
C GLN A 239 5.40 -5.35 23.61
N VAL A 240 5.29 -4.60 22.51
CA VAL A 240 6.11 -4.79 21.31
C VAL A 240 7.48 -4.11 21.44
N LYS A 241 7.58 -3.01 22.19
CA LYS A 241 8.84 -2.26 22.41
C LYS A 241 9.90 -3.09 23.12
N GLN A 242 11.11 -3.07 22.56
CA GLN A 242 12.28 -3.70 23.17
C GLN A 242 13.25 -2.71 23.82
N ASP A 243 13.20 -1.45 23.41
CA ASP A 243 14.07 -0.39 23.92
C ASP A 243 13.64 0.04 25.34
N PRO A 244 14.48 -0.15 26.38
CA PRO A 244 14.13 0.16 27.76
C PRO A 244 13.78 1.63 28.00
N ASP A 245 14.43 2.55 27.28
CA ASP A 245 14.30 3.99 27.52
C ASP A 245 12.96 4.49 26.97
N HIS A 246 12.67 4.11 25.74
CA HIS A 246 11.37 4.38 25.13
C HIS A 246 10.22 3.58 25.74
N LYS A 247 10.49 2.41 26.34
CA LYS A 247 9.49 1.63 27.08
C LYS A 247 9.17 2.30 28.41
N PHE A 248 10.15 2.89 29.08
CA PHE A 248 9.96 3.70 30.27
C PHE A 248 9.07 4.91 29.99
N ASP A 249 9.38 5.70 28.96
CA ASP A 249 8.58 6.90 28.62
C ASP A 249 7.13 6.54 28.29
N LEU A 250 6.93 5.42 27.59
CA LEU A 250 5.61 4.91 27.24
C LEU A 250 4.84 4.40 28.48
N ALA A 251 5.48 3.62 29.36
CA ALA A 251 4.90 3.16 30.61
C ALA A 251 4.50 4.34 31.52
N VAL A 252 5.38 5.35 31.60
CA VAL A 252 5.11 6.61 32.28
C VAL A 252 3.91 7.33 31.65
N SER A 253 3.74 7.31 30.33
CA SER A 253 2.60 7.92 29.65
C SER A 253 1.27 7.18 29.87
N LEU A 254 1.34 5.86 30.08
CA LEU A 254 0.22 4.96 30.37
C LEU A 254 -0.14 4.89 31.86
N ASP A 255 0.64 5.58 32.71
CA ASP A 255 0.58 5.47 34.17
C ASP A 255 0.79 4.05 34.70
N ASP A 256 1.48 3.20 33.93
CA ASP A 256 1.93 1.88 34.34
C ASP A 256 3.25 2.01 35.13
N PHE A 257 3.09 2.33 36.42
CA PHE A 257 4.21 2.57 37.32
C PHE A 257 4.97 1.30 37.68
N ASP A 258 4.30 0.14 37.69
CA ASP A 258 4.94 -1.14 38.02
C ASP A 258 5.99 -1.49 36.96
N THR A 259 5.61 -1.40 35.68
CA THR A 259 6.53 -1.61 34.56
C THR A 259 7.61 -0.52 34.52
N ALA A 260 7.27 0.75 34.78
CA ALA A 260 8.24 1.85 34.82
C ALA A 260 9.28 1.69 35.95
N LEU A 261 8.86 1.22 37.14
CA LEU A 261 9.72 0.94 38.28
C LEU A 261 10.65 -0.24 38.00
N GLU A 262 10.12 -1.33 37.44
CA GLU A 262 10.94 -2.49 37.07
C GLU A 262 12.05 -2.10 36.09
N ILE A 263 11.72 -1.27 35.08
CA ILE A 263 12.70 -0.76 34.12
C ILE A 263 13.72 0.18 34.78
N ALA A 264 13.28 1.07 35.68
CA ALA A 264 14.18 1.97 36.41
C ALA A 264 15.14 1.23 37.37
N GLN A 265 14.72 0.08 37.90
CA GLN A 265 15.54 -0.78 38.76
C GLN A 265 16.52 -1.66 37.97
N THR A 266 16.09 -2.20 36.83
CA THR A 266 16.89 -3.14 36.02
C THR A 266 17.78 -2.45 34.98
N GLY A 267 17.49 -1.19 34.65
CA GLY A 267 18.25 -0.41 33.66
C GLY A 267 19.65 0.03 34.12
N PRO A 268 20.43 0.65 33.21
CA PRO A 268 21.75 1.18 33.54
C PRO A 268 21.69 2.19 34.69
N GLN A 269 22.52 2.00 35.72
CA GLN A 269 22.61 2.91 36.87
C GLN A 269 23.11 4.32 36.48
N THR A 270 23.79 4.44 35.34
CA THR A 270 24.32 5.71 34.85
C THR A 270 23.21 6.48 34.14
N GLY A 271 22.74 7.59 34.72
CA GLY A 271 21.66 8.41 34.16
C GLY A 271 20.24 8.00 34.57
N SER A 272 20.09 7.20 35.64
CA SER A 272 18.80 6.77 36.19
C SER A 272 18.11 7.83 37.07
N GLU A 273 18.85 8.80 37.61
CA GLU A 273 18.36 9.86 38.50
C GLU A 273 17.17 10.67 37.93
N PRO A 274 17.15 11.04 36.63
CA PRO A 274 15.99 11.68 36.01
C PRO A 274 14.76 10.76 35.98
N ARG A 275 14.93 9.45 35.72
CA ARG A 275 13.82 8.47 35.65
C ARG A 275 13.14 8.33 37.00
N TRP A 276 13.93 8.22 38.06
CA TRP A 276 13.42 8.17 39.43
C TRP A 276 12.69 9.44 39.84
N ARG A 277 13.18 10.61 39.42
CA ARG A 277 12.47 11.89 39.64
C ARG A 277 11.13 11.91 38.92
N THR A 278 11.08 11.53 37.65
CA THR A 278 9.83 11.48 36.86
C THR A 278 8.81 10.52 37.45
N ILE A 279 9.23 9.33 37.91
CA ILE A 279 8.34 8.39 38.61
C ILE A 279 7.84 9.03 39.91
N GLY A 280 8.73 9.60 40.72
CA GLY A 280 8.38 10.22 42.00
C GLY A 280 7.39 11.37 41.86
N ASP A 281 7.63 12.28 40.92
CA ASP A 281 6.75 13.43 40.66
C ASP A 281 5.33 12.98 40.23
N LYS A 282 5.24 11.95 39.38
CA LYS A 282 3.95 11.39 38.95
C LYS A 282 3.24 10.57 40.03
N ALA A 283 3.99 9.80 40.82
CA ALA A 283 3.44 9.00 41.92
C ALA A 283 2.86 9.90 43.03
N ILE A 284 3.56 10.98 43.38
CA ILE A 284 3.09 12.02 44.30
C ILE A 284 1.81 12.69 43.75
N GLY A 285 1.78 12.98 42.44
CA GLY A 285 0.61 13.56 41.77
C GLY A 285 -0.65 12.68 41.85
N ARG A 286 -0.53 11.37 42.04
CA ARG A 286 -1.64 10.42 42.10
C ARG A 286 -1.89 9.77 43.47
N TRP A 287 -1.16 10.18 44.51
CA TRP A 287 -1.27 9.61 45.86
C TRP A 287 -1.01 8.09 45.89
N ASN A 288 -0.19 7.60 44.96
CA ASN A 288 0.28 6.22 44.96
C ASN A 288 1.60 6.18 45.76
N LEU A 289 1.48 6.00 47.09
CA LEU A 289 2.57 6.06 48.08
C LEU A 289 3.26 4.71 48.26
#